data_AF-A0A9D7CVF1-F1
#
_entry.id   AF-A0A9D7CVF1-F1
#
_cell.length_a   1.000
_cell.length_b   1.000
_cell.length_c   1.000
_cell.angle_alpha   90.00
_cell.angle_beta   90.00
_cell.angle_gamma   90.00
#
_symmetry.space_group_name_H-M   'P 1'
#
loop_
_entity.id
_entity.type
_entity.pdbx_description
1 polymer ?
#
loop_
_entity_poly.entity_id
_entity_poly.type
_entity_poly.pdbx_seq_one_letter_code
_entity_poly.pdbx_strand_id
1 'polypeptide(L)'
;MRPASTTSSVDATNLTDLGPASDLLQLRPAEVLFEEWAKLRAAGKKTPQIALWAAIPTGATHWTKHLSLYENPTYEGLLLRDRKTKKKVYFVVDPDAVDEESKKRVPSADIMASLRAADLVVQRMWTLGTTDASRDRWSFLAPCRAGDKDITTILGDEPCDQAHTPASTLGSAVAVAPSYQVNFGSLPYAASGRFRGHTFRKQWATALSVMPEYVFVSGWNEFVSAPQANPIVGDPFAKSMGLERDPEGRNLFVDTFGAEFGRDIEPTVEYGSEVYDLMTSCARVFHRNAATGARGCNDAAEACCAKQPADTYRTVLAARNDVLEDVVLSTSRSELTTLVGAGHREVCSRHGAPSTFCLRGDEPSTPLGPFIAFGSGGAGRRALHRCIIGNRHFYSLAAGCEGQVFDGTLAFLQEAPSSEMPRRLQRCFHPTTGEHTVALGFDCPSGFTTVETLGYVR
;
A
#
# COMPACT_ATOMS: atom_id res chain seq x y z
N MET A 1 27.41 -8.80 -21.72
CA MET A 1 26.17 -8.99 -20.92
C MET A 1 25.00 -8.47 -21.74
N ARG A 2 23.91 -9.24 -21.89
CA ARG A 2 22.68 -8.71 -22.53
C ARG A 2 22.02 -7.72 -21.56
N PRO A 3 21.43 -6.61 -22.05
CA PRO A 3 20.66 -5.72 -21.18
C PRO A 3 19.58 -6.53 -20.48
N ALA A 4 19.38 -6.26 -19.19
CA ALA A 4 18.32 -6.90 -18.42
C ALA A 4 16.99 -6.74 -19.16
N SER A 5 16.27 -7.85 -19.35
CA SER A 5 14.95 -7.81 -19.97
C SER A 5 13.96 -7.27 -18.95
N THR A 6 13.22 -6.23 -19.34
CA THR A 6 12.01 -5.81 -18.63
C THR A 6 10.93 -6.87 -18.87
N THR A 7 10.15 -7.18 -17.84
CA THR A 7 9.07 -8.18 -17.90
C THR A 7 7.79 -7.58 -17.33
N SER A 8 6.65 -7.98 -17.88
CA SER A 8 5.32 -7.72 -17.35
C SER A 8 4.66 -9.05 -16.96
N SER A 9 4.12 -9.10 -15.75
CA SER A 9 3.19 -10.16 -15.34
C SER A 9 1.77 -9.66 -15.57
N VAL A 10 0.91 -10.45 -16.22
CA VAL A 10 -0.51 -10.13 -16.38
C VAL A 10 -1.29 -10.87 -15.31
N ASP A 11 -2.00 -10.12 -14.47
CA ASP A 11 -2.90 -10.69 -13.47
C ASP A 11 -4.18 -11.22 -14.13
N ALA A 12 -4.39 -12.52 -14.03
CA ALA A 12 -5.61 -13.22 -14.42
C ALA A 12 -6.08 -14.15 -13.30
N THR A 13 -6.09 -13.64 -12.06
CA THR A 13 -6.31 -14.45 -10.84
C THR A 13 -7.72 -14.41 -10.26
N ASN A 14 -8.54 -13.42 -10.64
CA ASN A 14 -9.89 -13.23 -10.10
C ASN A 14 -10.95 -14.23 -10.60
N LEU A 15 -10.82 -14.78 -11.81
CA LEU A 15 -11.80 -15.70 -12.41
C LEU A 15 -11.11 -16.99 -12.88
N THR A 16 -11.72 -18.13 -12.58
CA THR A 16 -11.14 -19.47 -12.85
C THR A 16 -11.78 -20.15 -14.06
N ASP A 17 -12.98 -19.71 -14.42
CA ASP A 17 -13.80 -20.35 -15.46
C ASP A 17 -13.96 -19.45 -16.68
N LEU A 18 -14.08 -20.07 -17.86
CA LEU A 18 -14.39 -19.37 -19.10
C LEU A 18 -15.84 -18.90 -19.12
N GLY A 19 -16.04 -17.62 -19.38
CA GLY A 19 -17.35 -17.01 -19.57
C GLY A 19 -17.22 -15.55 -19.99
N PRO A 20 -18.34 -14.85 -20.25
CA PRO A 20 -18.31 -13.47 -20.72
C PRO A 20 -17.54 -12.52 -19.80
N ALA A 21 -17.60 -12.74 -18.48
CA ALA A 21 -16.88 -11.91 -17.51
C ALA A 21 -15.36 -12.14 -17.54
N SER A 22 -14.90 -13.40 -17.59
CA SER A 22 -13.46 -13.70 -17.66
C SER A 22 -12.86 -13.36 -19.01
N ASP A 23 -13.64 -13.49 -20.09
CA ASP A 23 -13.26 -13.01 -21.42
C ASP A 23 -13.00 -11.50 -21.39
N LEU A 24 -13.95 -10.72 -20.88
CA LEU A 24 -13.86 -9.26 -20.83
C LEU A 24 -12.75 -8.76 -19.88
N LEU A 25 -12.65 -9.33 -18.68
CA LEU A 25 -11.82 -8.80 -17.60
C LEU A 25 -10.39 -9.37 -17.58
N GLN A 26 -10.14 -10.54 -18.16
CA GLN A 26 -8.85 -11.23 -18.03
C GLN A 26 -8.27 -11.72 -19.36
N LEU A 27 -9.03 -12.52 -20.12
CA LEU A 27 -8.50 -13.13 -21.34
C LEU A 27 -8.23 -12.09 -22.42
N ARG A 28 -9.26 -11.32 -22.81
CA ARG A 28 -9.13 -10.38 -23.93
C ARG A 28 -8.10 -9.28 -23.65
N PRO A 29 -8.02 -8.69 -22.45
CA PRO A 29 -6.92 -7.77 -22.11
C PRO A 29 -5.54 -8.40 -22.30
N ALA A 30 -5.34 -9.67 -21.92
CA ALA A 30 -4.10 -10.39 -22.15
C ALA A 30 -3.84 -10.57 -23.66
N GLU A 31 -4.83 -11.05 -24.42
CA GLU A 31 -4.70 -11.23 -25.88
C GLU A 31 -4.31 -9.94 -26.60
N VAL A 32 -4.98 -8.83 -26.29
CA VAL A 32 -4.68 -7.50 -26.86
C VAL A 32 -3.24 -7.09 -26.53
N LEU A 33 -2.77 -7.35 -25.31
CA LEU A 33 -1.38 -7.06 -24.95
C LEU A 33 -0.38 -7.84 -25.82
N PHE A 34 -0.63 -9.14 -26.03
CA PHE A 34 0.18 -9.98 -26.91
C PHE A 34 0.14 -9.50 -28.38
N GLU A 35 -1.05 -9.20 -28.89
CA GLU A 35 -1.27 -8.70 -30.26
C GLU A 35 -0.54 -7.37 -30.50
N GLU A 36 -0.73 -6.39 -29.63
CA GLU A 36 -0.14 -5.06 -29.77
C GLU A 36 1.38 -5.09 -29.58
N TRP A 37 1.89 -5.87 -28.63
CA TRP A 37 3.33 -5.99 -28.44
C TRP A 37 4.00 -6.79 -29.55
N ALA A 38 3.32 -7.76 -30.16
CA ALA A 38 3.80 -8.43 -31.36
C ALA A 38 3.94 -7.44 -32.52
N LYS A 39 2.93 -6.59 -32.75
CA LYS A 39 2.97 -5.52 -33.77
C LYS A 39 4.14 -4.56 -33.52
N LEU A 40 4.33 -4.11 -32.28
CA LEU A 40 5.45 -3.24 -31.90
C LEU A 40 6.81 -3.89 -32.20
N ARG A 41 6.99 -5.17 -31.87
CA ARG A 41 8.25 -5.89 -32.16
C ARG A 41 8.47 -6.13 -33.64
N ALA A 42 7.41 -6.43 -34.40
CA ALA A 42 7.48 -6.52 -35.86
C ALA A 42 7.91 -5.17 -36.49
N ALA A 43 7.55 -4.05 -35.86
CA ALA A 43 8.00 -2.70 -36.23
C ALA A 43 9.38 -2.32 -35.65
N GLY A 44 10.16 -3.28 -35.12
CA GLY A 44 11.49 -3.06 -34.57
C GLY A 44 11.53 -2.34 -33.21
N LYS A 45 10.39 -2.16 -32.55
CA LYS A 45 10.33 -1.58 -31.19
C LYS A 45 10.63 -2.65 -30.15
N LYS A 46 11.22 -2.24 -29.02
CA LYS A 46 11.40 -3.11 -27.85
C LYS A 46 10.13 -3.10 -27.02
N THR A 47 9.75 -4.26 -26.52
CA THR A 47 8.69 -4.41 -25.51
C THR A 47 9.17 -5.33 -24.40
N PRO A 48 8.58 -5.24 -23.19
CA PRO A 48 8.85 -6.21 -22.15
C PRO A 48 8.51 -7.65 -22.59
N GLN A 49 9.04 -8.63 -21.88
CA GLN A 49 8.55 -10.00 -21.96
C GLN A 49 7.25 -10.15 -21.16
N ILE A 50 6.42 -11.15 -21.47
CA ILE A 50 5.13 -11.40 -20.82
C ILE A 50 5.17 -12.73 -20.07
N ALA A 51 4.64 -12.75 -18.85
CA ALA A 51 4.22 -13.95 -18.16
C ALA A 51 2.78 -13.78 -17.66
N LEU A 52 1.96 -14.82 -17.74
CA LEU A 52 0.62 -14.81 -17.17
C LEU A 52 0.66 -15.33 -15.73
N TRP A 53 -0.15 -14.74 -14.85
CA TRP A 53 -0.40 -15.21 -13.49
C TRP A 53 -1.87 -15.56 -13.34
N ALA A 54 -2.18 -16.83 -13.09
CA ALA A 54 -3.56 -17.32 -13.09
C ALA A 54 -3.92 -18.13 -11.86
N ALA A 55 -5.20 -18.05 -11.48
CA ALA A 55 -5.82 -19.00 -10.56
C ALA A 55 -6.23 -20.27 -11.32
N ILE A 56 -5.69 -21.42 -10.90
CA ILE A 56 -5.88 -22.70 -11.60
C ILE A 56 -6.27 -23.86 -10.66
N PRO A 57 -7.33 -23.72 -9.86
CA PRO A 57 -7.81 -24.81 -9.03
C PRO A 57 -8.42 -25.95 -9.84
N THR A 58 -8.76 -27.04 -9.15
CA THR A 58 -9.47 -28.17 -9.74
C THR A 58 -10.73 -27.71 -10.46
N GLY A 59 -10.88 -28.10 -11.73
CA GLY A 59 -12.03 -27.72 -12.56
C GLY A 59 -11.88 -26.39 -13.30
N ALA A 60 -10.85 -25.59 -13.01
CA ALA A 60 -10.60 -24.33 -13.73
C ALA A 60 -10.40 -24.58 -15.23
N THR A 61 -11.08 -23.77 -16.05
CA THR A 61 -11.07 -23.92 -17.51
C THR A 61 -10.32 -22.78 -18.22
N HIS A 62 -10.18 -21.62 -17.56
CA HIS A 62 -9.62 -20.41 -18.14
C HIS A 62 -8.16 -20.56 -18.63
N TRP A 63 -7.35 -21.33 -17.89
CA TRP A 63 -5.93 -21.52 -18.20
C TRP A 63 -5.65 -22.18 -19.56
N THR A 64 -6.59 -22.94 -20.11
CA THR A 64 -6.42 -23.57 -21.43
C THR A 64 -6.33 -22.53 -22.54
N LYS A 65 -7.03 -21.40 -22.40
CA LYS A 65 -6.92 -20.27 -23.34
C LYS A 65 -5.61 -19.51 -23.17
N HIS A 66 -5.17 -19.31 -21.93
CA HIS A 66 -3.83 -18.79 -21.68
C HIS A 66 -2.74 -19.66 -22.31
N LEU A 67 -2.86 -20.98 -22.23
CA LEU A 67 -1.90 -21.88 -22.85
C LEU A 67 -1.83 -21.70 -24.38
N SER A 68 -2.97 -21.46 -25.03
CA SER A 68 -2.98 -21.20 -26.48
C SER A 68 -2.17 -19.95 -26.88
N LEU A 69 -2.05 -18.95 -26.00
CA LEU A 69 -1.17 -17.79 -26.21
C LEU A 69 0.31 -18.18 -26.12
N TYR A 70 0.65 -19.09 -25.20
CA TYR A 70 2.01 -19.61 -25.05
C TYR A 70 2.41 -20.53 -26.20
N GLU A 71 1.47 -21.25 -26.80
CA GLU A 71 1.71 -22.16 -27.92
C GLU A 71 1.74 -21.44 -29.28
N ASN A 72 1.24 -20.20 -29.36
CA ASN A 72 1.23 -19.44 -30.60
C ASN A 72 2.66 -19.02 -31.01
N PRO A 73 3.17 -19.47 -32.18
CA PRO A 73 4.53 -19.17 -32.61
C PRO A 73 4.77 -17.67 -32.87
N THR A 74 3.72 -16.90 -33.15
CA THR A 74 3.80 -15.43 -33.33
C THR A 74 4.27 -14.75 -32.05
N TYR A 75 3.95 -15.33 -30.90
CA TYR A 75 4.22 -14.75 -29.58
C TYR A 75 5.47 -15.32 -28.91
N GLU A 76 6.16 -16.26 -29.57
CA GLU A 76 7.32 -16.96 -29.03
C GLU A 76 8.39 -16.01 -28.46
N GLY A 77 8.69 -14.92 -29.18
CA GLY A 77 9.63 -13.92 -28.70
C GLY A 77 9.15 -13.15 -27.47
N LEU A 78 7.83 -12.94 -27.32
CA LEU A 78 7.23 -12.14 -26.25
C LEU A 78 7.30 -12.81 -24.89
N LEU A 79 7.35 -14.13 -24.83
CA LEU A 79 7.22 -14.86 -23.57
C LEU A 79 8.46 -14.70 -22.69
N LEU A 80 8.25 -14.52 -21.38
CA LEU A 80 9.31 -14.63 -20.39
C LEU A 80 9.85 -16.05 -20.41
N ARG A 81 11.17 -16.19 -20.47
CA ARG A 81 11.86 -17.47 -20.38
C ARG A 81 12.80 -17.47 -19.19
N ASP A 82 12.76 -18.56 -18.43
CA ASP A 82 13.68 -18.78 -17.32
C ASP A 82 15.12 -18.80 -17.85
N ARG A 83 16.02 -18.12 -17.15
CA ARG A 83 17.41 -18.00 -17.57
C ARG A 83 18.13 -19.34 -17.50
N LYS A 84 17.76 -20.21 -16.56
CA LYS A 84 18.44 -21.49 -16.28
C LYS A 84 18.01 -22.56 -17.27
N THR A 85 16.71 -22.83 -17.34
CA THR A 85 16.13 -23.90 -18.16
C THR A 85 15.76 -23.48 -19.58
N LYS A 86 15.72 -22.17 -19.86
CA LYS A 86 15.19 -21.56 -21.09
C LYS A 86 13.70 -21.77 -21.32
N LYS A 87 12.99 -22.49 -20.46
CA LYS A 87 11.54 -22.75 -20.57
C LYS A 87 10.70 -21.49 -20.38
N LYS A 88 9.47 -21.50 -20.90
CA LYS A 88 8.52 -20.40 -20.77
C LYS A 88 8.04 -20.29 -19.32
N VAL A 89 7.92 -19.09 -18.77
CA VAL A 89 7.53 -18.88 -17.36
C VAL A 89 6.02 -18.66 -17.27
N TYR A 90 5.38 -19.34 -16.31
CA TYR A 90 3.97 -19.19 -15.98
C TYR A 90 3.81 -19.08 -14.47
N PHE A 91 3.07 -18.08 -13.98
CA PHE A 91 2.80 -17.91 -12.56
C PHE A 91 1.46 -18.52 -12.19
N VAL A 92 1.39 -19.11 -11.00
CA VAL A 92 0.14 -19.69 -10.47
C VAL A 92 -0.13 -19.17 -9.08
N VAL A 93 -1.41 -18.90 -8.80
CA VAL A 93 -1.90 -18.53 -7.47
C VAL A 93 -1.65 -19.68 -6.50
N ASP A 94 -0.99 -19.40 -5.38
CA ASP A 94 -0.74 -20.40 -4.33
C ASP A 94 -0.96 -19.80 -2.93
N PRO A 95 -2.22 -19.60 -2.53
CA PRO A 95 -2.53 -18.97 -1.28
C PRO A 95 -2.05 -19.83 -0.11
N ASP A 96 -1.81 -19.20 1.02
CA ASP A 96 -1.80 -19.93 2.27
C ASP A 96 -3.18 -20.54 2.46
N ALA A 97 -3.28 -21.87 2.33
CA ALA A 97 -4.52 -22.64 2.38
C ALA A 97 -5.10 -22.72 3.80
N VAL A 98 -5.23 -21.56 4.45
CA VAL A 98 -5.60 -21.38 5.86
C VAL A 98 -7.10 -21.45 6.08
N ASP A 99 -7.90 -21.30 5.02
CA ASP A 99 -9.35 -21.42 5.04
C ASP A 99 -9.89 -22.19 3.82
N GLU A 100 -11.18 -22.54 3.84
CA GLU A 100 -11.81 -23.32 2.77
C GLU A 100 -11.90 -22.55 1.44
N GLU A 101 -11.88 -21.22 1.47
CA GLU A 101 -11.98 -20.41 0.25
C GLU A 101 -10.63 -20.30 -0.46
N SER A 102 -9.54 -20.09 0.28
CA SER A 102 -8.16 -20.14 -0.20
C SER A 102 -7.79 -21.53 -0.72
N LYS A 103 -8.25 -22.62 -0.08
CA LYS A 103 -8.08 -23.99 -0.59
C LYS A 103 -8.64 -24.18 -2.00
N LYS A 104 -9.76 -23.52 -2.33
CA LYS A 104 -10.37 -23.57 -3.67
C LYS A 104 -9.56 -22.83 -4.74
N ARG A 105 -8.46 -22.15 -4.39
CA ARG A 105 -7.58 -21.47 -5.35
C ARG A 105 -6.23 -22.15 -5.53
N VAL A 106 -5.95 -23.21 -4.76
CA VAL A 106 -4.69 -23.96 -4.81
C VAL A 106 -4.53 -24.64 -6.18
N PRO A 107 -3.33 -24.62 -6.81
CA PRO A 107 -3.14 -25.20 -8.13
C PRO A 107 -3.41 -26.70 -8.16
N SER A 108 -4.20 -27.14 -9.14
CA SER A 108 -4.49 -28.57 -9.32
C SER A 108 -3.26 -29.35 -9.82
N ALA A 109 -3.00 -30.53 -9.25
CA ALA A 109 -1.79 -31.31 -9.55
C ALA A 109 -1.72 -31.80 -11.02
N ASP A 110 -2.86 -32.18 -11.59
CA ASP A 110 -3.02 -32.57 -12.99
C ASP A 110 -2.84 -31.39 -13.96
N ILE A 111 -3.39 -30.22 -13.62
CA ILE A 111 -3.16 -28.99 -14.39
C ILE A 111 -1.68 -28.60 -14.34
N MET A 112 -1.05 -28.66 -13.16
CA MET A 112 0.39 -28.40 -13.00
C MET A 112 1.24 -29.38 -13.83
N ALA A 113 0.85 -30.64 -13.94
CA ALA A 113 1.52 -31.61 -14.81
C ALA A 113 1.34 -31.24 -16.30
N SER A 114 0.15 -30.81 -16.69
CA SER A 114 -0.15 -30.38 -18.06
C SER A 114 0.66 -29.15 -18.47
N LEU A 115 0.78 -28.14 -17.58
CA LEU A 115 1.61 -26.96 -17.83
C LEU A 115 3.09 -27.35 -18.02
N ARG A 116 3.62 -28.26 -17.18
CA ARG A 116 5.01 -28.74 -17.32
C ARG A 116 5.23 -29.52 -18.61
N ALA A 117 4.22 -30.29 -19.05
CA ALA A 117 4.27 -31.02 -20.32
C ALA A 117 4.30 -30.05 -21.52
N ALA A 118 3.70 -28.87 -21.40
CA ALA A 118 3.76 -27.78 -22.39
C ALA A 118 5.05 -26.93 -22.32
N ASP A 119 6.12 -27.48 -21.76
CA ASP A 119 7.43 -26.83 -21.61
C ASP A 119 7.41 -25.52 -20.79
N LEU A 120 6.54 -25.45 -19.78
CA LEU A 120 6.48 -24.33 -18.84
C LEU A 120 7.29 -24.62 -17.56
N VAL A 121 7.99 -23.60 -17.09
CA VAL A 121 8.42 -23.47 -15.69
C VAL A 121 7.33 -22.73 -14.93
N VAL A 122 6.80 -23.38 -13.91
CA VAL A 122 5.70 -22.85 -13.12
C VAL A 122 6.23 -22.32 -11.79
N GLN A 123 6.03 -21.03 -11.54
CA GLN A 123 6.37 -20.38 -10.27
C GLN A 123 5.09 -20.06 -9.49
N ARG A 124 5.00 -20.55 -8.27
CA ARG A 124 3.89 -20.21 -7.36
C ARG A 124 4.06 -18.78 -6.86
N MET A 125 2.97 -18.04 -6.74
CA MET A 125 2.97 -16.65 -6.27
C MET A 125 1.71 -16.33 -5.43
N TRP A 126 1.88 -15.54 -4.37
CA TRP A 126 0.77 -15.04 -3.54
C TRP A 126 1.07 -13.67 -2.93
N THR A 127 0.08 -13.07 -2.24
CA THR A 127 0.12 -11.70 -1.73
C THR A 127 1.02 -11.56 -0.52
N LEU A 128 0.42 -11.65 0.67
CA LEU A 128 1.01 -11.46 1.98
C LEU A 128 1.45 -12.81 2.50
N GLY A 129 2.68 -12.88 2.98
CA GLY A 129 3.18 -14.11 3.58
C GLY A 129 4.69 -14.10 3.70
N THR A 130 5.18 -14.91 4.61
CA THR A 130 6.60 -15.23 4.69
C THR A 130 6.99 -15.89 3.38
N THR A 131 7.88 -15.24 2.65
CA THR A 131 8.72 -15.86 1.63
C THR A 131 9.70 -16.81 2.34
N ASP A 132 9.15 -17.85 2.98
CA ASP A 132 9.94 -18.88 3.62
C ASP A 132 10.71 -19.63 2.53
N ALA A 133 12.02 -19.77 2.70
CA ALA A 133 12.87 -20.55 1.82
C ALA A 133 12.43 -22.02 1.69
N SER A 134 11.62 -22.53 2.63
CA SER A 134 11.01 -23.86 2.55
C SER A 134 9.88 -23.95 1.51
N ARG A 135 9.33 -22.82 1.09
CA ARG A 135 8.22 -22.73 0.13
C ARG A 135 8.73 -22.15 -1.17
N ASP A 136 8.65 -22.94 -2.23
CA ASP A 136 8.95 -22.53 -3.59
C ASP A 136 7.87 -21.55 -4.13
N ARG A 137 7.82 -20.35 -3.54
CA ARG A 137 6.77 -19.37 -3.76
C ARG A 137 7.32 -17.94 -3.69
N TRP A 138 6.85 -17.11 -4.62
CA TRP A 138 7.08 -15.67 -4.60
C TRP A 138 5.96 -14.97 -3.86
N SER A 139 6.31 -13.86 -3.21
CA SER A 139 5.31 -12.88 -2.79
C SER A 139 5.26 -11.77 -3.85
N PHE A 140 4.08 -11.24 -4.14
CA PHE A 140 3.93 -9.99 -4.90
C PHE A 140 3.73 -8.76 -4.00
N LEU A 141 3.53 -8.95 -2.69
CA LEU A 141 3.45 -7.88 -1.68
C LEU A 141 4.19 -8.29 -0.40
N ALA A 142 5.27 -7.59 -0.08
CA ALA A 142 6.08 -7.86 1.12
C ALA A 142 6.05 -6.67 2.08
N PRO A 143 5.16 -6.64 3.09
CA PRO A 143 5.12 -5.59 4.09
C PRO A 143 6.47 -5.41 4.81
N CYS A 144 6.80 -4.18 5.20
CA CYS A 144 7.86 -3.96 6.17
C CYS A 144 7.48 -4.58 7.51
N ARG A 145 8.46 -5.03 8.28
CA ARG A 145 8.23 -5.63 9.59
C ARG A 145 8.89 -4.83 10.71
N ALA A 146 8.26 -4.87 11.89
CA ALA A 146 8.87 -4.50 13.16
C ALA A 146 8.90 -5.74 14.06
N GLY A 147 10.06 -6.37 14.17
CA GLY A 147 10.17 -7.70 14.77
C GLY A 147 9.46 -8.74 13.92
N ASP A 148 8.51 -9.46 14.51
CA ASP A 148 7.73 -10.53 13.86
C ASP A 148 6.41 -10.05 13.23
N LYS A 149 6.13 -8.74 13.28
CA LYS A 149 4.85 -8.16 12.84
C LYS A 149 5.02 -7.34 11.57
N ASP A 150 4.13 -7.58 10.61
CA ASP A 150 3.93 -6.69 9.48
C ASP A 150 3.42 -5.34 9.97
N ILE A 151 3.97 -4.25 9.42
CA ILE A 151 3.59 -2.87 9.76
C ILE A 151 3.29 -2.08 8.50
N THR A 152 2.34 -1.17 8.59
CA THR A 152 2.02 -0.18 7.55
C THR A 152 2.53 1.21 7.91
N THR A 153 2.94 1.44 9.16
CA THR A 153 3.50 2.73 9.58
C THR A 153 4.97 2.83 9.18
N ILE A 154 5.27 3.65 8.17
CA ILE A 154 6.59 3.68 7.52
C ILE A 154 7.29 5.04 7.54
N LEU A 155 6.72 6.05 8.22
CA LEU A 155 7.22 7.43 8.22
C LEU A 155 8.58 7.64 8.91
N GLY A 156 9.04 6.71 9.74
CA GLY A 156 10.37 6.80 10.37
C GLY A 156 11.52 6.51 9.39
N ASP A 157 12.76 6.72 9.83
CA ASP A 157 13.97 6.42 9.05
C ASP A 157 14.40 4.95 9.13
N GLU A 158 13.74 4.16 9.98
CA GLU A 158 14.09 2.75 10.18
C GLU A 158 14.00 1.95 8.87
N PRO A 159 14.97 1.04 8.61
CA PRO A 159 14.94 0.18 7.43
C PRO A 159 13.65 -0.63 7.33
N CYS A 160 13.23 -0.92 6.10
CA CYS A 160 12.12 -1.85 5.85
C CYS A 160 12.63 -3.28 5.91
N ASP A 161 12.45 -3.95 7.05
CA ASP A 161 12.73 -5.39 7.19
C ASP A 161 11.63 -6.25 6.56
N GLN A 162 11.39 -6.05 5.26
CA GLN A 162 10.44 -6.88 4.52
C GLN A 162 11.03 -8.26 4.20
N ALA A 163 10.15 -9.25 4.10
CA ALA A 163 10.53 -10.57 3.65
C ALA A 163 10.94 -10.57 2.15
N HIS A 164 11.80 -11.52 1.76
CA HIS A 164 12.14 -11.79 0.37
C HIS A 164 12.37 -13.29 0.15
N THR A 165 12.19 -13.77 -1.09
CA THR A 165 12.41 -15.18 -1.45
C THR A 165 13.89 -15.36 -1.80
N PRO A 166 14.71 -16.03 -0.98
CA PRO A 166 16.14 -16.17 -1.25
C PRO A 166 16.45 -17.22 -2.32
N ALA A 167 15.53 -18.15 -2.57
CA ALA A 167 15.61 -19.16 -3.61
C ALA A 167 14.21 -19.69 -3.97
N SER A 168 14.00 -20.01 -5.24
CA SER A 168 12.79 -20.65 -5.76
C SER A 168 13.13 -21.38 -7.06
N THR A 169 12.14 -22.04 -7.67
CA THR A 169 12.21 -22.63 -9.01
C THR A 169 12.71 -21.63 -10.04
N LEU A 170 12.22 -20.40 -10.00
CA LEU A 170 12.63 -19.34 -10.94
C LEU A 170 13.87 -18.56 -10.47
N GLY A 171 14.11 -18.48 -9.16
CA GLY A 171 15.24 -17.78 -8.57
C GLY A 171 14.84 -16.91 -7.38
N SER A 172 15.80 -16.16 -6.84
CA SER A 172 15.52 -15.24 -5.74
C SER A 172 14.68 -14.04 -6.21
N ALA A 173 13.78 -13.56 -5.33
CA ALA A 173 12.88 -12.45 -5.64
C ALA A 173 12.62 -11.56 -4.43
N VAL A 174 12.47 -10.25 -4.68
CA VAL A 174 12.00 -9.26 -3.71
C VAL A 174 10.80 -8.53 -4.31
N ALA A 175 9.69 -8.44 -3.58
CA ALA A 175 8.55 -7.62 -3.97
C ALA A 175 8.71 -6.18 -3.47
N VAL A 176 8.42 -5.21 -4.33
CA VAL A 176 8.45 -3.78 -3.99
C VAL A 176 7.21 -3.10 -4.55
N ALA A 177 6.75 -2.07 -3.87
CA ALA A 177 5.55 -1.32 -4.21
C ALA A 177 5.64 0.11 -3.63
N PRO A 178 4.99 1.09 -4.27
CA PRO A 178 4.86 2.42 -3.72
C PRO A 178 3.93 2.47 -2.50
N SER A 179 3.02 1.51 -2.34
CA SER A 179 2.19 1.30 -1.15
C SER A 179 1.93 -0.19 -1.03
N TYR A 180 1.65 -0.68 0.17
CA TYR A 180 1.18 -2.04 0.39
C TYR A 180 0.16 -2.06 1.51
N GLN A 181 -0.77 -3.00 1.44
CA GLN A 181 -1.78 -3.21 2.46
C GLN A 181 -1.58 -4.55 3.15
N VAL A 182 -1.98 -4.65 4.42
CA VAL A 182 -2.05 -5.95 5.14
C VAL A 182 -3.49 -6.37 5.45
N ASN A 183 -4.46 -5.53 5.06
CA ASN A 183 -5.90 -5.76 5.10
C ASN A 183 -6.55 -4.84 4.04
N PHE A 184 -7.81 -4.44 4.18
CA PHE A 184 -8.45 -3.45 3.30
C PHE A 184 -7.71 -2.11 3.28
N GLY A 185 -6.97 -1.80 2.21
CA GLY A 185 -6.12 -0.62 2.12
C GLY A 185 -6.84 0.73 2.26
N SER A 186 -8.17 0.73 2.08
CA SER A 186 -9.02 1.89 2.33
C SER A 186 -9.29 2.20 3.80
N LEU A 187 -9.00 1.28 4.73
CA LEU A 187 -9.13 1.54 6.17
C LEU A 187 -7.95 2.38 6.68
N PRO A 188 -8.17 3.22 7.72
CA PRO A 188 -7.09 3.92 8.41
C PRO A 188 -5.93 2.99 8.75
N TYR A 189 -4.73 3.31 8.26
CA TYR A 189 -3.50 2.54 8.51
C TYR A 189 -3.51 1.09 8.04
N ALA A 190 -4.49 0.62 7.29
CA ALA A 190 -4.43 -0.72 6.71
C ALA A 190 -3.50 -0.81 5.50
N ALA A 191 -3.13 0.34 4.92
CA ALA A 191 -2.10 0.49 3.91
C ALA A 191 -0.99 1.44 4.37
N SER A 192 0.22 1.18 3.89
CA SER A 192 1.39 2.01 4.17
C SER A 192 1.37 3.35 3.45
N GLY A 193 0.70 3.41 2.31
CA GLY A 193 0.60 4.56 1.42
C GLY A 193 1.93 4.94 0.78
N ARG A 194 1.96 5.97 -0.06
CA ARG A 194 3.11 6.32 -0.92
C ARG A 194 4.07 7.30 -0.31
N PHE A 195 3.56 8.32 0.36
CA PHE A 195 4.34 9.44 0.90
C PHE A 195 5.36 10.00 -0.11
N ARG A 196 4.94 10.26 -1.35
CA ARG A 196 5.86 10.75 -2.41
C ARG A 196 7.04 9.81 -2.67
N GLY A 197 6.75 8.51 -2.60
CA GLY A 197 7.70 7.43 -2.88
C GLY A 197 8.56 6.99 -1.69
N HIS A 198 8.34 7.48 -0.47
CA HIS A 198 9.09 7.04 0.74
C HIS A 198 9.12 5.52 0.87
N THR A 199 7.91 4.94 0.85
CA THR A 199 7.66 3.50 0.95
C THR A 199 8.48 2.75 -0.08
N PHE A 200 8.43 3.24 -1.31
CA PHE A 200 9.03 2.57 -2.43
C PHE A 200 10.55 2.54 -2.28
N ARG A 201 11.15 3.66 -1.88
CA ARG A 201 12.59 3.77 -1.61
C ARG A 201 13.01 2.81 -0.51
N LYS A 202 12.22 2.71 0.56
CA LYS A 202 12.50 1.78 1.67
C LYS A 202 12.47 0.32 1.22
N GLN A 203 11.49 -0.07 0.42
CA GLN A 203 11.41 -1.43 -0.12
C GLN A 203 12.54 -1.72 -1.13
N TRP A 204 12.86 -0.74 -1.98
CA TRP A 204 14.00 -0.83 -2.90
C TRP A 204 15.36 -0.88 -2.19
N ALA A 205 15.52 -0.24 -1.04
CA ALA A 205 16.75 -0.35 -0.25
C ALA A 205 17.04 -1.81 0.12
N THR A 206 16.00 -2.60 0.44
CA THR A 206 16.12 -4.04 0.66
C THR A 206 16.51 -4.77 -0.62
N ALA A 207 15.82 -4.52 -1.74
CA ALA A 207 16.15 -5.12 -3.03
C ALA A 207 17.60 -4.82 -3.47
N LEU A 208 18.07 -3.59 -3.27
CA LEU A 208 19.43 -3.17 -3.61
C LEU A 208 20.49 -3.72 -2.65
N SER A 209 20.11 -4.02 -1.41
CA SER A 209 20.99 -4.65 -0.42
C SER A 209 21.20 -6.14 -0.73
N VAL A 210 20.12 -6.88 -0.96
CA VAL A 210 20.18 -8.34 -1.17
C VAL A 210 20.47 -8.73 -2.61
N MET A 211 20.18 -7.84 -3.57
CA MET A 211 20.38 -8.02 -5.01
C MET A 211 19.79 -9.35 -5.54
N PRO A 212 18.45 -9.53 -5.51
CA PRO A 212 17.82 -10.76 -5.98
C PRO A 212 18.00 -10.98 -7.49
N GLU A 213 17.68 -12.17 -7.99
CA GLU A 213 17.61 -12.43 -9.44
C GLU A 213 16.46 -11.64 -10.08
N TYR A 214 15.37 -11.44 -9.34
CA TYR A 214 14.17 -10.71 -9.77
C TYR A 214 13.72 -9.68 -8.72
N VAL A 215 13.26 -8.53 -9.19
CA VAL A 215 12.48 -7.59 -8.38
C VAL A 215 11.08 -7.55 -8.96
N PHE A 216 10.08 -7.90 -8.16
CA PHE A 216 8.68 -7.83 -8.56
C PHE A 216 8.10 -6.49 -8.12
N VAL A 217 7.70 -5.64 -9.07
CA VAL A 217 7.06 -4.36 -8.78
C VAL A 217 5.56 -4.54 -8.82
N SER A 218 4.88 -4.37 -7.68
CA SER A 218 3.42 -4.51 -7.57
C SER A 218 2.77 -3.13 -7.46
N GLY A 219 1.95 -2.69 -8.42
CA GLY A 219 1.72 -3.18 -9.78
C GLY A 219 1.74 -2.02 -10.79
N TRP A 220 1.45 -2.26 -12.07
CA TRP A 220 1.24 -1.16 -13.03
C TRP A 220 -0.13 -0.50 -12.80
N ASN A 221 -1.21 -1.29 -12.88
CA ASN A 221 -2.58 -0.86 -12.61
C ASN A 221 -3.55 -2.02 -12.31
N GLU A 222 -4.00 -2.16 -11.06
CA GLU A 222 -4.96 -3.19 -10.64
C GLU A 222 -6.40 -2.67 -10.78
N PHE A 223 -6.90 -2.57 -12.01
CA PHE A 223 -8.22 -1.99 -12.28
C PHE A 223 -9.42 -2.82 -11.83
N VAL A 224 -9.23 -4.09 -11.48
CA VAL A 224 -10.33 -4.98 -11.05
C VAL A 224 -10.49 -4.97 -9.52
N SER A 225 -9.80 -4.07 -8.81
CA SER A 225 -10.00 -3.87 -7.39
C SER A 225 -11.40 -3.32 -7.09
N ALA A 226 -12.30 -4.22 -6.73
CA ALA A 226 -13.67 -3.87 -6.38
C ALA A 226 -13.82 -3.68 -4.85
N PRO A 227 -14.66 -2.74 -4.41
CA PRO A 227 -15.02 -2.63 -3.00
C PRO A 227 -15.80 -3.88 -2.56
N GLN A 228 -15.49 -4.39 -1.37
CA GLN A 228 -16.14 -5.56 -0.80
C GLN A 228 -17.00 -5.15 0.39
N ALA A 229 -18.00 -5.98 0.72
CA ALA A 229 -18.82 -5.76 1.90
C ALA A 229 -17.93 -5.66 3.15
N ASN A 230 -18.15 -4.63 3.97
CA ASN A 230 -17.36 -4.43 5.18
C ASN A 230 -17.57 -5.59 6.16
N PRO A 231 -16.54 -6.40 6.46
CA PRO A 231 -16.68 -7.54 7.37
C PRO A 231 -16.61 -7.12 8.85
N ILE A 232 -16.30 -5.86 9.15
CA ILE A 232 -16.15 -5.33 10.51
C ILE A 232 -17.52 -4.81 10.98
N VAL A 233 -18.41 -5.75 11.29
CA VAL A 233 -19.77 -5.43 11.73
C VAL A 233 -19.77 -4.82 13.14
N GLY A 234 -20.50 -3.72 13.31
CA GLY A 234 -20.77 -3.12 14.62
C GLY A 234 -19.83 -2.00 15.05
N ASP A 235 -18.72 -1.77 14.34
CA ASP A 235 -17.89 -0.58 14.59
C ASP A 235 -18.25 0.56 13.61
N PRO A 236 -18.70 1.72 14.10
CA PRO A 236 -19.13 2.82 13.24
C PRO A 236 -17.97 3.54 12.52
N PHE A 237 -16.72 3.29 12.93
CA PHE A 237 -15.50 3.93 12.42
C PHE A 237 -14.71 3.08 11.44
N ALA A 238 -15.09 1.80 11.25
CA ALA A 238 -14.51 0.92 10.25
C ALA A 238 -15.00 1.28 8.83
N LYS A 239 -14.63 2.45 8.31
CA LYS A 239 -15.05 2.94 6.99
C LYS A 239 -13.86 3.31 6.10
N SER A 240 -14.08 3.27 4.79
CA SER A 240 -13.12 3.75 3.80
C SER A 240 -12.79 5.23 4.03
N MET A 241 -11.50 5.56 4.11
CA MET A 241 -11.03 6.92 4.41
C MET A 241 -11.56 7.95 3.41
N GLY A 242 -12.16 9.03 3.89
CA GLY A 242 -12.78 10.07 3.05
C GLY A 242 -14.17 9.74 2.52
N LEU A 243 -14.66 8.51 2.74
CA LEU A 243 -16.01 8.07 2.39
C LEU A 243 -16.87 7.84 3.64
N GLU A 244 -16.47 8.37 4.80
CA GLU A 244 -17.15 8.10 6.07
C GLU A 244 -18.62 8.56 6.09
N ARG A 245 -18.95 9.53 5.24
CA ARG A 245 -20.29 10.10 5.04
C ARG A 245 -20.98 9.62 3.77
N ASP A 246 -20.29 8.84 2.94
CA ASP A 246 -20.83 8.33 1.69
C ASP A 246 -21.66 7.06 1.95
N PRO A 247 -22.80 6.86 1.26
CA PRO A 247 -23.50 5.58 1.24
C PRO A 247 -22.62 4.37 0.88
N GLU A 248 -21.63 4.55 -0.01
CA GLU A 248 -20.61 3.58 -0.39
C GLU A 248 -19.60 3.28 0.73
N GLY A 249 -19.54 4.12 1.77
CA GLY A 249 -18.72 3.89 2.98
C GLY A 249 -19.08 2.64 3.78
N ARG A 250 -20.07 1.86 3.34
CA ARG A 250 -20.41 0.52 3.83
C ARG A 250 -19.57 -0.60 3.19
N ASN A 251 -18.84 -0.29 2.12
CA ASN A 251 -17.90 -1.20 1.49
C ASN A 251 -16.46 -0.71 1.72
N LEU A 252 -15.54 -1.66 1.71
CA LEU A 252 -14.12 -1.43 1.87
C LEU A 252 -13.37 -1.86 0.61
N PHE A 253 -12.48 -1.00 0.12
CA PHE A 253 -11.57 -1.33 -0.97
C PHE A 253 -10.37 -2.10 -0.44
N VAL A 254 -10.06 -3.23 -1.08
CA VAL A 254 -8.93 -4.09 -0.71
C VAL A 254 -7.61 -3.39 -0.97
N ASP A 255 -7.46 -2.74 -2.11
CA ASP A 255 -6.29 -1.97 -2.52
C ASP A 255 -6.70 -0.84 -3.47
N THR A 256 -5.71 -0.19 -4.11
CA THR A 256 -5.92 0.87 -5.13
C THR A 256 -6.84 2.02 -4.71
N PHE A 257 -6.93 2.29 -3.41
CA PHE A 257 -7.81 3.31 -2.88
C PHE A 257 -7.15 4.69 -2.86
N GLY A 258 -7.52 5.56 -3.79
CA GLY A 258 -6.93 6.89 -3.93
C GLY A 258 -5.44 6.86 -4.32
N ALA A 259 -4.89 8.02 -4.68
CA ALA A 259 -3.50 8.12 -5.11
C ALA A 259 -2.52 7.76 -4.00
N GLU A 260 -2.84 8.06 -2.74
CA GLU A 260 -1.91 7.80 -1.63
C GLU A 260 -1.88 6.36 -1.16
N PHE A 261 -2.98 5.60 -1.22
CA PHE A 261 -3.00 4.23 -0.69
C PHE A 261 -2.91 3.16 -1.77
N GLY A 262 -3.04 3.52 -3.04
CA GLY A 262 -2.85 2.59 -4.15
C GLY A 262 -1.39 2.17 -4.33
N ARG A 263 -1.18 0.89 -4.64
CA ARG A 263 0.15 0.32 -4.94
C ARG A 263 0.59 0.51 -6.40
N ASP A 264 -0.27 1.07 -7.23
CA ASP A 264 0.00 1.13 -8.67
C ASP A 264 0.98 2.23 -9.06
N ILE A 265 1.86 1.96 -10.01
CA ILE A 265 2.88 2.92 -10.46
C ILE A 265 2.42 3.77 -11.65
N GLU A 266 1.21 3.54 -12.18
CA GLU A 266 0.67 4.39 -13.24
C GLU A 266 0.54 5.85 -12.79
N PRO A 267 0.74 6.83 -13.70
CA PRO A 267 0.61 8.23 -13.36
C PRO A 267 -0.78 8.60 -12.84
N THR A 268 -0.84 9.42 -11.78
CA THR A 268 -2.11 9.90 -11.19
C THR A 268 -2.25 11.41 -11.30
N VAL A 269 -3.43 11.95 -10.99
CA VAL A 269 -3.65 13.41 -10.95
C VAL A 269 -2.80 14.06 -9.85
N GLU A 270 -2.71 13.43 -8.68
CA GLU A 270 -2.02 13.97 -7.50
C GLU A 270 -0.50 13.84 -7.59
N TYR A 271 0.02 12.77 -8.19
CA TYR A 271 1.45 12.49 -8.25
C TYR A 271 2.07 12.63 -9.64
N GLY A 272 1.28 12.85 -10.70
CA GLY A 272 1.80 12.84 -12.06
C GLY A 272 2.61 11.57 -12.34
N SER A 273 3.80 11.71 -12.95
CA SER A 273 4.72 10.60 -13.21
C SER A 273 5.67 10.27 -12.06
N GLU A 274 5.56 10.91 -10.89
CA GLU A 274 6.59 10.88 -9.83
C GLU A 274 6.99 9.45 -9.42
N VAL A 275 6.00 8.56 -9.22
CA VAL A 275 6.24 7.17 -8.82
C VAL A 275 6.85 6.34 -9.96
N TYR A 276 6.44 6.59 -11.20
CA TYR A 276 6.99 5.94 -12.39
C TYR A 276 8.46 6.34 -12.61
N ASP A 277 8.77 7.64 -12.44
CA ASP A 277 10.12 8.16 -12.56
C ASP A 277 11.03 7.60 -11.47
N LEU A 278 10.50 7.44 -10.25
CA LEU A 278 11.19 6.77 -9.15
C LEU A 278 11.44 5.28 -9.43
N MET A 279 10.45 4.54 -9.96
CA MET A 279 10.63 3.14 -10.39
C MET A 279 11.79 3.04 -11.39
N THR A 280 11.79 3.92 -12.39
CA THR A 280 12.81 3.94 -13.44
C THR A 280 14.20 4.25 -12.86
N SER A 281 14.30 5.19 -11.91
CA SER A 281 15.53 5.48 -11.19
C SER A 281 16.04 4.27 -10.41
N CYS A 282 15.18 3.59 -9.66
CA CYS A 282 15.57 2.40 -8.91
C CYS A 282 16.01 1.24 -9.80
N ALA A 283 15.31 1.02 -10.92
CA ALA A 283 15.70 0.03 -11.91
C ALA A 283 17.10 0.31 -12.50
N ARG A 284 17.45 1.58 -12.77
CA ARG A 284 18.80 1.96 -13.23
C ARG A 284 19.88 1.62 -12.19
N VAL A 285 19.64 1.96 -10.92
CA VAL A 285 20.58 1.63 -9.83
C VAL A 285 20.75 0.12 -9.72
N PHE A 286 19.64 -0.62 -9.73
CA PHE A 286 19.64 -2.08 -9.64
C PHE A 286 20.43 -2.73 -10.79
N HIS A 287 20.19 -2.31 -12.03
CA HIS A 287 20.92 -2.83 -13.19
C HIS A 287 22.41 -2.50 -13.15
N ARG A 288 22.77 -1.31 -12.69
CA ARG A 288 24.18 -0.93 -12.52
C ARG A 288 24.86 -1.80 -11.47
N ASN A 289 24.23 -1.96 -10.31
CA ASN A 289 24.73 -2.82 -9.23
C ASN A 289 24.88 -4.27 -9.70
N ALA A 290 23.91 -4.80 -10.43
CA ALA A 290 23.98 -6.15 -10.99
C ALA A 290 25.14 -6.32 -11.99
N ALA A 291 25.49 -5.28 -12.74
CA ALA A 291 26.61 -5.32 -13.68
C ALA A 291 27.98 -5.22 -13.01
N THR A 292 28.09 -4.52 -11.88
CA THR A 292 29.37 -4.28 -11.18
C THR A 292 29.58 -5.19 -9.96
N GLY A 293 28.55 -5.94 -9.54
CA GLY A 293 28.55 -6.66 -8.27
C GLY A 293 28.41 -5.76 -7.04
N ALA A 294 28.05 -4.48 -7.22
CA ALA A 294 27.79 -3.56 -6.12
C ALA A 294 26.46 -3.86 -5.42
N ARG A 295 26.28 -3.31 -4.22
CA ARG A 295 25.06 -3.42 -3.40
C ARG A 295 24.75 -2.08 -2.74
N GLY A 296 23.48 -1.86 -2.44
CA GLY A 296 22.97 -0.68 -1.76
C GLY A 296 22.74 0.54 -2.66
N CYS A 297 22.25 1.61 -2.04
CA CYS A 297 21.96 2.91 -2.65
C CYS A 297 23.19 3.81 -2.63
N ASN A 298 24.10 3.65 -3.60
CA ASN A 298 25.38 4.40 -3.62
C ASN A 298 25.40 5.58 -4.62
N ASP A 299 24.31 5.82 -5.37
CA ASP A 299 24.25 6.88 -6.37
C ASP A 299 23.33 8.01 -5.91
N ALA A 300 23.88 9.01 -5.22
CA ALA A 300 23.12 10.14 -4.70
C ALA A 300 22.46 11.02 -5.79
N ALA A 301 22.85 10.86 -7.07
CA ALA A 301 22.21 11.55 -8.18
C ALA A 301 20.94 10.84 -8.66
N GLU A 302 20.79 9.56 -8.35
CA GLU A 302 19.58 8.81 -8.65
C GLU A 302 18.53 9.09 -7.59
N ALA A 303 17.34 9.50 -8.06
CA ALA A 303 16.20 9.73 -7.19
C ALA A 303 16.07 8.57 -6.21
N CYS A 304 16.07 7.30 -6.63
CA CYS A 304 15.97 6.11 -5.77
C CYS A 304 16.79 6.15 -4.47
N CYS A 305 18.00 6.70 -4.52
CA CYS A 305 18.94 6.74 -3.40
C CYS A 305 18.80 8.01 -2.54
N ALA A 306 18.00 8.98 -2.97
CA ALA A 306 17.70 10.17 -2.20
C ALA A 306 16.88 9.83 -0.95
N LYS A 307 17.25 10.46 0.16
CA LYS A 307 16.45 10.43 1.40
C LYS A 307 15.27 11.37 1.27
N GLN A 308 14.13 10.95 1.81
CA GLN A 308 13.02 11.86 2.00
C GLN A 308 13.40 12.92 3.06
N PRO A 309 13.02 14.20 2.86
CA PRO A 309 13.14 15.18 3.93
C PRO A 309 12.35 14.72 5.15
N ALA A 310 13.00 14.68 6.31
CA ALA A 310 12.43 14.19 7.57
C ALA A 310 11.18 14.98 8.03
N ASP A 311 10.95 16.17 7.47
CA ASP A 311 9.84 17.06 7.79
C ASP A 311 8.71 17.03 6.74
N THR A 312 8.74 16.10 5.78
CA THR A 312 7.70 16.06 4.73
C THR A 312 6.32 15.70 5.32
N TYR A 313 6.27 14.68 6.18
CA TYR A 313 5.04 14.19 6.80
C TYR A 313 5.25 13.97 8.30
N ARG A 314 4.18 14.12 9.08
CA ARG A 314 4.15 13.89 10.52
C ARG A 314 2.99 13.00 10.90
N THR A 315 3.26 11.99 11.71
CA THR A 315 2.21 11.27 12.45
C THR A 315 1.73 12.16 13.60
N VAL A 316 0.44 12.42 13.66
CA VAL A 316 -0.24 13.09 14.76
C VAL A 316 -0.97 12.03 15.58
N LEU A 317 -0.50 11.83 16.81
CA LEU A 317 -1.04 10.92 17.82
C LEU A 317 -2.08 11.65 18.66
N ALA A 318 -3.01 10.92 19.27
CA ALA A 318 -4.06 11.49 20.11
C ALA A 318 -4.10 10.82 21.49
N ALA A 319 -4.25 11.63 22.53
CA ALA A 319 -4.42 11.22 23.91
C ALA A 319 -5.66 11.90 24.52
N ARG A 320 -6.34 11.21 25.44
CA ARG A 320 -7.51 11.73 26.15
C ARG A 320 -7.36 11.56 27.65
N ASN A 321 -7.82 12.54 28.42
CA ASN A 321 -8.03 12.43 29.85
C ASN A 321 -9.51 12.69 30.15
N ASP A 322 -10.23 11.64 30.56
CA ASP A 322 -11.68 11.71 30.78
C ASP A 322 -12.03 12.52 32.04
N VAL A 323 -11.14 12.62 33.03
CA VAL A 323 -11.37 13.37 34.27
C VAL A 323 -11.18 14.87 34.05
N LEU A 324 -10.16 15.23 33.27
CA LEU A 324 -9.87 16.63 32.93
C LEU A 324 -10.72 17.13 31.76
N GLU A 325 -11.40 16.22 31.06
CA GLU A 325 -12.10 16.46 29.80
C GLU A 325 -11.17 17.16 28.79
N ASP A 326 -10.00 16.56 28.62
CA ASP A 326 -8.94 17.09 27.76
C ASP A 326 -8.53 16.09 26.69
N VAL A 327 -8.28 16.61 25.48
CA VAL A 327 -7.81 15.84 24.33
C VAL A 327 -6.57 16.52 23.78
N VAL A 328 -5.45 15.79 23.78
CA VAL A 328 -4.14 16.28 23.35
C VAL A 328 -3.68 15.56 22.10
N LEU A 329 -3.44 16.32 21.04
CA LEU A 329 -2.76 15.87 19.84
C LEU A 329 -1.26 16.13 19.97
N SER A 330 -0.44 15.16 19.58
CA SER A 330 1.00 15.23 19.70
C SER A 330 1.70 14.63 18.48
N THR A 331 2.80 15.23 18.04
CA THR A 331 3.70 14.62 17.04
C THR A 331 4.90 13.92 17.68
N SER A 332 4.90 13.78 19.01
CA SER A 332 6.02 13.25 19.79
C SER A 332 5.60 12.01 20.57
N ARG A 333 6.24 10.87 20.29
CA ARG A 333 5.98 9.64 21.04
C ARG A 333 6.40 9.78 22.50
N SER A 334 7.48 10.53 22.79
CA SER A 334 7.92 10.75 24.17
C SER A 334 6.93 11.60 24.95
N GLU A 335 6.37 12.65 24.33
CA GLU A 335 5.31 13.45 24.94
C GLU A 335 4.06 12.60 25.22
N LEU A 336 3.66 11.75 24.26
CA LEU A 336 2.55 10.83 24.46
C LEU A 336 2.80 9.90 25.67
N THR A 337 4.01 9.37 25.83
CA THR A 337 4.39 8.58 27.02
C THR A 337 4.26 9.38 28.31
N THR A 338 4.68 10.65 28.31
CA THR A 338 4.51 11.55 29.47
C THR A 338 3.04 11.81 29.79
N LEU A 339 2.21 12.09 28.77
CA LEU A 339 0.77 12.31 28.94
C LEU A 339 0.09 11.08 29.55
N VAL A 340 0.45 9.89 29.07
CA VAL A 340 -0.06 8.63 29.63
C VAL A 340 0.35 8.44 31.09
N GLY A 341 1.61 8.76 31.43
CA GLY A 341 2.07 8.79 32.82
C GLY A 341 1.32 9.79 33.70
N ALA A 342 0.77 10.86 33.11
CA ALA A 342 -0.05 11.87 33.77
C ALA A 342 -1.56 11.54 33.78
N GLY A 343 -1.94 10.30 33.47
CA GLY A 343 -3.33 9.84 33.53
C GLY A 343 -4.13 10.02 32.24
N HIS A 344 -3.50 10.41 31.14
CA HIS A 344 -4.13 10.28 29.81
C HIS A 344 -4.09 8.82 29.34
N ARG A 345 -4.90 8.53 28.33
CA ARG A 345 -4.86 7.29 27.55
C ARG A 345 -4.74 7.60 26.06
N GLU A 346 -3.97 6.81 25.33
CA GLU A 346 -3.89 6.90 23.87
C GLU A 346 -5.26 6.53 23.27
N VAL A 347 -5.79 7.36 22.36
CA VAL A 347 -7.10 7.14 21.72
C VAL A 347 -6.94 6.98 20.21
N CYS A 348 -7.66 6.02 19.65
CA CYS A 348 -7.43 5.57 18.28
C CYS A 348 -8.69 5.14 17.54
N SER A 349 -8.69 5.30 16.22
CA SER A 349 -9.53 4.54 15.29
C SER A 349 -8.84 3.20 15.06
N ARG A 350 -9.42 2.13 15.61
CA ARG A 350 -8.75 0.81 15.69
C ARG A 350 -8.75 0.02 14.40
N HIS A 351 -9.62 0.38 13.47
CA HIS A 351 -9.82 -0.41 12.26
C HIS A 351 -8.78 -0.03 11.23
N GLY A 352 -7.83 -0.95 11.07
CA GLY A 352 -6.55 -0.77 10.40
C GLY A 352 -5.65 -1.97 10.64
N ALA A 353 -4.47 -1.97 10.03
CA ALA A 353 -3.45 -2.99 10.24
C ALA A 353 -2.90 -3.03 11.69
N PRO A 354 -2.10 -4.06 12.03
CA PRO A 354 -1.09 -3.89 13.06
C PRO A 354 -0.27 -2.61 12.80
N SER A 355 -0.26 -1.71 13.77
CA SER A 355 0.49 -0.45 13.71
C SER A 355 1.40 -0.35 14.92
N THR A 356 2.35 0.60 14.87
CA THR A 356 3.25 0.88 16.01
C THR A 356 2.61 1.77 17.08
N PHE A 357 1.37 2.19 16.85
CA PHE A 357 0.51 2.94 17.77
C PHE A 357 -0.76 2.11 18.06
N CYS A 358 -1.59 2.55 19.01
CA CYS A 358 -2.89 1.90 19.28
C CYS A 358 -2.78 0.41 19.68
N LEU A 359 -1.76 0.06 20.47
CA LEU A 359 -1.42 -1.34 20.80
C LEU A 359 -2.37 -1.99 21.83
N ARG A 360 -3.20 -1.19 22.50
CA ARG A 360 -4.16 -1.66 23.50
C ARG A 360 -5.41 -2.18 22.82
N GLY A 361 -5.82 -3.41 23.12
CA GLY A 361 -7.02 -4.08 22.57
C GLY A 361 -8.32 -3.83 23.35
N ASP A 362 -8.28 -3.14 24.50
CA ASP A 362 -9.43 -2.79 25.36
C ASP A 362 -10.01 -1.37 25.17
N GLU A 363 -9.18 -0.38 24.83
CA GLU A 363 -9.50 1.00 24.42
C GLU A 363 -10.55 1.22 23.28
N PRO A 364 -11.76 1.77 23.51
CA PRO A 364 -12.76 1.97 22.44
C PRO A 364 -12.26 2.65 21.15
N SER A 365 -12.79 2.26 19.99
CA SER A 365 -12.50 2.93 18.72
C SER A 365 -13.06 4.36 18.74
N THR A 366 -12.31 5.34 18.24
CA THR A 366 -12.66 6.76 18.25
C THR A 366 -12.32 7.44 16.92
N PRO A 367 -13.00 8.55 16.56
CA PRO A 367 -12.67 9.34 15.38
C PRO A 367 -11.53 10.34 15.63
N LEU A 368 -10.72 10.18 16.68
CA LEU A 368 -9.77 11.22 17.14
C LEU A 368 -8.40 11.15 16.47
N GLY A 369 -7.95 9.94 16.13
CA GLY A 369 -6.63 9.76 15.56
C GLY A 369 -6.20 8.30 15.55
N PRO A 370 -4.90 8.03 15.35
CA PRO A 370 -3.94 9.00 14.83
C PRO A 370 -4.33 9.46 13.41
N PHE A 371 -3.66 10.49 12.89
CA PHE A 371 -3.69 10.85 11.46
C PHE A 371 -2.31 11.27 10.97
N ILE A 372 -2.14 11.41 9.66
CA ILE A 372 -0.90 11.93 9.05
C ILE A 372 -1.19 13.26 8.37
N ALA A 373 -0.30 14.22 8.59
CA ALA A 373 -0.35 15.56 8.02
C ALA A 373 1.02 15.95 7.46
N PHE A 374 1.09 17.09 6.74
CA PHE A 374 2.38 17.60 6.28
C PHE A 374 3.19 18.14 7.45
N GLY A 375 4.51 17.92 7.43
CA GLY A 375 5.38 18.43 8.49
C GLY A 375 5.84 19.88 8.28
N SER A 376 5.62 20.43 7.09
CA SER A 376 5.96 21.81 6.71
C SER A 376 4.87 22.45 5.84
N GLY A 377 4.87 23.79 5.82
CA GLY A 377 3.96 24.60 5.01
C GLY A 377 4.14 24.40 3.51
N GLY A 378 3.25 24.98 2.71
CA GLY A 378 3.28 24.86 1.26
C GLY A 378 2.00 25.38 0.61
N ALA A 379 1.95 25.36 -0.72
CA ALA A 379 0.76 25.77 -1.45
C ALA A 379 -0.46 24.91 -1.07
N GLY A 380 -1.58 25.57 -0.77
CA GLY A 380 -2.82 24.89 -0.36
C GLY A 380 -2.74 24.20 1.01
N ARG A 381 -1.83 24.65 1.89
CA ARG A 381 -1.66 24.09 3.24
C ARG A 381 -1.81 25.17 4.32
N ARG A 382 -2.44 24.80 5.44
CA ARG A 382 -2.61 25.66 6.63
C ARG A 382 -1.99 25.03 7.86
N ALA A 383 -1.36 25.86 8.70
CA ALA A 383 -0.81 25.40 9.96
C ALA A 383 -1.94 25.03 10.93
N LEU A 384 -1.77 23.88 11.60
CA LEU A 384 -2.60 23.47 12.73
C LEU A 384 -1.84 23.78 14.01
N HIS A 385 -2.41 24.65 14.84
CA HIS A 385 -1.84 25.03 16.12
C HIS A 385 -2.55 24.31 17.26
N ARG A 386 -1.76 23.85 18.24
CA ARG A 386 -2.23 23.43 19.55
C ARG A 386 -2.26 24.64 20.46
N CYS A 387 -3.41 24.87 21.06
CA CYS A 387 -3.71 26.03 21.88
C CYS A 387 -4.25 25.57 23.23
N ILE A 388 -4.07 26.38 24.27
CA ILE A 388 -4.53 26.06 25.63
C ILE A 388 -5.51 27.13 26.09
N ILE A 389 -6.69 26.71 26.55
CA ILE A 389 -7.70 27.53 27.21
C ILE A 389 -7.94 27.00 28.62
N GLY A 390 -7.61 27.79 29.64
CA GLY A 390 -7.57 27.30 31.03
C GLY A 390 -6.54 26.19 31.19
N ASN A 391 -7.01 24.97 31.43
CA ASN A 391 -6.20 23.75 31.56
C ASN A 391 -6.47 22.71 30.45
N ARG A 392 -7.13 23.11 29.35
CA ARG A 392 -7.53 22.22 28.26
C ARG A 392 -6.95 22.65 26.93
N HIS A 393 -6.75 21.68 26.06
CA HIS A 393 -6.25 21.88 24.71
C HIS A 393 -7.40 22.06 23.72
N PHE A 394 -7.19 22.96 22.78
CA PHE A 394 -8.00 23.07 21.57
C PHE A 394 -7.10 23.34 20.37
N TYR A 395 -7.68 23.24 19.18
CA TYR A 395 -6.92 23.33 17.92
C TYR A 395 -7.40 24.53 17.11
N SER A 396 -6.48 25.25 16.49
CA SER A 396 -6.80 26.47 15.75
C SER A 396 -5.96 26.60 14.49
N LEU A 397 -6.53 27.26 13.48
CA LEU A 397 -5.79 27.73 12.30
C LEU A 397 -5.17 29.11 12.51
N ALA A 398 -5.52 29.80 13.60
CA ALA A 398 -4.98 31.11 13.93
C ALA A 398 -3.69 30.98 14.73
N ALA A 399 -2.60 31.59 14.24
CA ALA A 399 -1.31 31.59 14.95
C ALA A 399 -1.38 32.24 16.34
N GLY A 400 -2.34 33.16 16.55
CA GLY A 400 -2.61 33.78 17.85
C GLY A 400 -3.56 33.00 18.76
N CYS A 401 -3.89 31.74 18.41
CA CYS A 401 -4.77 30.86 19.20
C CYS A 401 -6.07 31.53 19.65
N GLU A 402 -6.69 32.37 18.80
CA GLU A 402 -7.94 33.07 19.13
C GLU A 402 -7.85 33.88 20.44
N GLY A 403 -6.66 34.41 20.76
CA GLY A 403 -6.40 35.16 21.99
C GLY A 403 -6.07 34.30 23.21
N GLN A 404 -5.97 32.97 23.03
CA GLN A 404 -5.59 32.01 24.06
C GLN A 404 -4.07 31.70 24.02
N VAL A 405 -3.62 30.79 24.90
CA VAL A 405 -2.21 30.44 24.99
C VAL A 405 -1.80 29.58 23.81
N PHE A 406 -0.77 30.02 23.08
CA PHE A 406 -0.12 29.24 22.05
C PHE A 406 0.83 28.22 22.67
N ASP A 407 0.60 26.93 22.39
CA ASP A 407 1.45 25.85 22.89
C ASP A 407 2.41 25.34 21.80
N GLY A 408 1.95 25.27 20.54
CA GLY A 408 2.84 24.93 19.44
C GLY A 408 2.14 24.75 18.09
N THR A 409 2.93 24.69 17.02
CA THR A 409 2.45 24.23 15.71
C THR A 409 2.64 22.73 15.61
N LEU A 410 1.55 21.99 15.37
CA LEU A 410 1.57 20.52 15.28
C LEU A 410 2.00 20.05 13.89
N ALA A 411 1.29 20.52 12.86
CA ALA A 411 1.46 20.06 11.49
C ALA A 411 0.81 21.05 10.51
N PHE A 412 0.80 20.71 9.22
CA PHE A 412 0.14 21.47 8.17
C PHE A 412 -0.90 20.60 7.46
N LEU A 413 -2.12 21.12 7.36
CA LEU A 413 -3.29 20.43 6.80
C LEU A 413 -3.52 20.88 5.37
N GLN A 414 -4.02 19.99 4.51
CA GLN A 414 -4.46 20.37 3.18
C GLN A 414 -5.76 21.21 3.27
N GLU A 415 -5.87 22.25 2.47
CA GLU A 415 -7.05 23.14 2.48
C GLU A 415 -8.31 22.50 1.87
N ALA A 416 -8.12 21.66 0.86
CA ALA A 416 -9.17 20.98 0.10
C ALA A 416 -8.96 19.46 0.12
N PRO A 417 -10.03 18.64 -0.01
CA PRO A 417 -9.86 17.20 -0.07
C PRO A 417 -9.09 16.82 -1.34
N SER A 418 -8.28 15.75 -1.23
CA SER A 418 -7.61 15.12 -2.36
C SER A 418 -7.52 13.62 -2.09
N SER A 419 -7.15 12.82 -3.09
CA SER A 419 -6.89 11.40 -2.82
C SER A 419 -5.53 11.15 -2.13
N GLU A 420 -4.73 12.21 -1.89
CA GLU A 420 -3.58 12.20 -0.97
C GLU A 420 -4.00 12.41 0.49
N MET A 421 -4.89 13.37 0.74
CA MET A 421 -5.38 13.75 2.06
C MET A 421 -6.92 13.75 2.07
N PRO A 422 -7.56 12.56 2.17
CA PRO A 422 -9.00 12.45 1.93
C PRO A 422 -9.85 12.77 3.16
N ARG A 423 -9.32 12.65 4.38
CA ARG A 423 -10.12 12.75 5.61
C ARG A 423 -10.22 14.18 6.10
N ARG A 424 -11.44 14.66 6.31
CA ARG A 424 -11.67 15.99 6.90
C ARG A 424 -11.38 15.98 8.39
N LEU A 425 -10.58 16.93 8.88
CA LEU A 425 -10.37 17.17 10.30
C LEU A 425 -11.29 18.31 10.77
N GLN A 426 -12.18 18.02 11.72
CA GLN A 426 -13.14 18.96 12.28
C GLN A 426 -12.80 19.29 13.72
N ARG A 427 -13.00 20.56 14.10
CA ARG A 427 -12.97 21.00 15.49
C ARG A 427 -14.36 20.85 16.11
N CYS A 428 -14.39 20.25 17.29
CA CYS A 428 -15.61 19.97 18.03
C CYS A 428 -15.56 20.64 19.41
N PHE A 429 -16.71 21.13 19.87
CA PHE A 429 -16.85 21.79 21.16
C PHE A 429 -18.10 21.32 21.91
N HIS A 430 -17.95 20.93 23.16
CA HIS A 430 -19.05 20.53 24.03
C HIS A 430 -19.51 21.73 24.88
N PRO A 431 -20.71 22.30 24.66
CA PRO A 431 -21.12 23.55 25.30
C PRO A 431 -21.32 23.43 26.82
N THR A 432 -21.73 22.26 27.33
CA THR A 432 -21.95 22.06 28.77
C THR A 432 -20.66 21.92 29.56
N THR A 433 -19.72 21.11 29.07
CA THR A 433 -18.48 20.80 29.79
C THR A 433 -17.39 21.82 29.47
N GLY A 434 -17.43 22.46 28.29
CA GLY A 434 -16.35 23.28 27.76
C GLY A 434 -15.21 22.44 27.17
N GLU A 435 -15.43 21.16 26.89
CA GLU A 435 -14.43 20.29 26.28
C GLU A 435 -14.24 20.64 24.80
N HIS A 436 -12.97 20.67 24.36
CA HIS A 436 -12.59 20.78 22.97
C HIS A 436 -12.00 19.44 22.48
N THR A 437 -12.36 19.05 21.27
CA THR A 437 -11.85 17.83 20.65
C THR A 437 -11.83 17.94 19.13
N VAL A 438 -11.45 16.87 18.45
CA VAL A 438 -11.51 16.77 16.99
C VAL A 438 -12.36 15.60 16.51
N ALA A 439 -12.76 15.61 15.25
CA ALA A 439 -13.35 14.46 14.58
C ALA A 439 -12.75 14.31 13.19
N LEU A 440 -12.42 13.07 12.83
CA LEU A 440 -11.67 12.73 11.63
C LEU A 440 -12.55 11.98 10.64
N GLY A 441 -12.98 12.64 9.57
CA GLY A 441 -13.92 12.11 8.57
C GLY A 441 -15.38 12.10 9.02
N PHE A 442 -15.62 11.90 10.33
CA PHE A 442 -16.94 11.79 10.94
C PHE A 442 -17.50 13.13 11.44
N ASP A 443 -18.79 13.13 11.81
CA ASP A 443 -19.39 14.22 12.59
C ASP A 443 -18.79 14.28 14.00
N CYS A 444 -18.93 15.44 14.64
CA CYS A 444 -18.57 15.58 16.04
C CYS A 444 -19.35 14.58 16.91
N PRO A 445 -18.75 14.04 17.98
CA PRO A 445 -19.42 13.10 18.88
C PRO A 445 -20.73 13.68 19.45
N SER A 446 -21.64 12.81 19.89
CA SER A 446 -22.89 13.24 20.52
C SER A 446 -22.62 14.20 21.68
N GLY A 447 -23.38 15.29 21.77
CA GLY A 447 -23.17 16.37 22.75
C GLY A 447 -22.18 17.45 22.30
N PHE A 448 -21.38 17.20 21.27
CA PHE A 448 -20.49 18.20 20.69
C PHE A 448 -21.13 18.92 19.50
N THR A 449 -20.75 20.18 19.34
CA THR A 449 -21.06 21.00 18.17
C THR A 449 -19.84 21.10 17.26
N THR A 450 -20.05 21.08 15.95
CA THR A 450 -18.99 21.40 14.98
C THR A 450 -18.72 22.89 15.01
N VAL A 451 -17.47 23.26 15.31
CA VAL A 451 -17.03 24.67 15.31
C VAL A 451 -16.54 25.06 13.92
N GLU A 452 -15.60 24.29 13.37
CA GLU A 452 -15.03 24.56 12.05
C GLU A 452 -14.39 23.30 11.43
N THR A 453 -14.12 23.39 10.12
CA THR A 453 -13.25 22.43 9.41
C THR A 453 -11.83 22.97 9.41
N LEU A 454 -10.91 22.26 10.05
CA LEU A 454 -9.52 22.66 10.16
C LEU A 454 -8.75 22.39 8.85
N GLY A 455 -9.10 21.31 8.15
CA GLY A 455 -8.50 20.95 6.87
C GLY A 455 -8.66 19.47 6.57
N TYR A 456 -7.77 18.94 5.75
CA TYR A 456 -7.76 17.54 5.34
C TYR A 456 -6.43 16.87 5.63
N VAL A 457 -6.51 15.61 6.03
CA VAL A 457 -5.41 14.78 6.50
C VAL A 457 -5.55 13.36 5.96
N ARG A 458 -4.50 12.57 6.17
CA ARG A 458 -4.47 11.16 5.86
C ARG A 458 -4.86 10.32 7.07
#